data_AF-A0A379PL12-F1
#
_entry.id   AF-A0A379PL12-F1
#
_cell.length_a   1.000
_cell.length_b   1.000
_cell.length_c   1.000
_cell.angle_alpha   90.00
_cell.angle_beta   90.00
_cell.angle_gamma   90.00
#
_symmetry.space_group_name_H-M   'P 1'
#
loop_
_entity.id
_entity.type
_entity.pdbx_description
1 polymer ?
#
loop_
_entity_poly.entity_id
_entity_poly.type
_entity_poly.pdbx_seq_one_letter_code
_entity_poly.pdbx_strand_id
1 'polypeptide(L)' 'MVEILTRVLDDGLAAVEAACSEALREGVHSADVILNILARQREPPPPVTILTPEALRLRHAPLADCSRYDSLRRGP' A
#
# COMPACT_ATOMS: atom_id res chain seq x y z
N MET A 1 -2.72 -17.51 11.64
CA MET A 1 -3.71 -17.45 12.75
C MET A 1 -3.11 -16.88 14.03
N VAL A 2 -2.00 -17.41 14.55
CA VAL A 2 -1.33 -16.84 15.74
C VAL A 2 -0.94 -15.37 15.54
N GLU A 3 -0.45 -15.01 14.35
CA GLU A 3 0.00 -13.65 14.04
C GLU A 3 -1.10 -12.59 14.20
N ILE A 4 -2.34 -12.88 13.78
CA ILE A 4 -3.48 -11.97 13.94
C ILE A 4 -3.78 -11.77 15.43
N LEU A 5 -3.80 -12.86 16.21
CA LEU A 5 -4.07 -12.78 17.65
C LEU A 5 -2.97 -12.05 18.41
N THR A 6 -1.71 -12.17 17.99
CA THR A 6 -0.61 -11.42 18.61
C THR A 6 -0.74 -9.90 18.42
N ARG A 7 -1.42 -9.44 17.34
CA ARG A 7 -1.66 -8.00 17.13
C ARG A 7 -2.62 -7.38 18.13
N VAL A 8 -3.49 -8.17 18.77
CA VAL A 8 -4.42 -7.68 19.80
C VAL A 8 -3.69 -6.99 20.95
N LEU A 9 -2.46 -7.41 21.26
CA LEU A 9 -1.65 -6.81 22.32
C LEU A 9 -1.22 -5.37 22.02
N ASP A 10 -1.03 -5.06 20.74
CA ASP A 10 -0.53 -3.76 20.30
C ASP A 10 -1.66 -2.84 19.80
N ASP A 11 -2.59 -3.40 19.01
CA ASP A 11 -3.65 -2.64 18.31
C ASP A 11 -4.99 -2.69 19.05
N GLY A 12 -5.15 -3.62 19.99
CA GLY A 12 -6.40 -3.88 20.69
C GLY A 12 -7.38 -4.76 19.89
N LEU A 13 -8.31 -5.39 20.61
CA LEU A 13 -9.24 -6.36 20.02
C LEU A 13 -10.18 -5.72 18.99
N ALA A 14 -10.69 -4.52 19.28
CA ALA A 14 -11.63 -3.83 18.40
C ALA A 14 -11.04 -3.51 17.02
N ALA A 15 -9.76 -3.08 16.96
CA ALA A 15 -9.09 -2.81 15.71
C ALA A 15 -8.89 -4.09 14.88
N VAL A 16 -8.50 -5.18 15.55
CA VAL A 16 -8.33 -6.51 14.92
C VAL A 16 -9.66 -7.05 14.38
N GLU A 17 -10.75 -6.93 15.14
CA GLU A 17 -12.10 -7.32 14.68
C GLU A 17 -12.57 -6.49 13.47
N ALA A 18 -12.31 -5.18 13.48
CA ALA A 18 -12.63 -4.31 12.36
C ALA A 18 -11.84 -4.70 11.10
N ALA A 19 -10.54 -4.97 11.23
CA ALA A 19 -9.69 -5.41 10.12
C ALA A 19 -10.12 -6.77 9.55
N CYS A 20 -10.47 -7.73 10.41
CA CYS A 20 -11.05 -9.01 9.98
C CYS A 20 -12.37 -8.81 9.23
N SER A 21 -13.26 -7.95 9.74
CA SER A 21 -14.54 -7.65 9.10
C SER A 21 -14.35 -6.98 7.74
N GLU A 22 -13.35 -6.12 7.60
CA GLU A 22 -12.99 -5.48 6.33
C GLU A 22 -12.48 -6.49 5.30
N ALA A 23 -11.53 -7.35 5.67
CA ALA A 23 -11.03 -8.39 4.79
C ALA A 23 -12.17 -9.31 4.31
N LEU A 24 -13.06 -9.73 5.21
CA LEU A 24 -14.21 -10.56 4.87
C LEU A 24 -15.17 -9.87 3.90
N ARG A 25 -15.43 -8.57 4.07
CA ARG A 25 -16.26 -7.77 3.16
C ARG A 25 -15.67 -7.71 1.74
N GLU A 26 -14.35 -7.72 1.63
CA GLU A 26 -13.62 -7.76 0.37
C GLU A 26 -13.46 -9.19 -0.21
N GLY A 27 -14.00 -10.20 0.49
CA GLY A 27 -13.92 -11.61 0.07
C GLY A 27 -12.54 -12.23 0.29
N VAL A 28 -11.68 -11.61 1.11
CA VAL A 28 -10.32 -12.06 1.37
C VAL A 28 -10.20 -12.61 2.79
N HIS A 29 -9.53 -13.75 2.95
CA HIS A 29 -9.37 -14.44 4.23
C HIS A 29 -7.89 -14.74 4.56
N SER A 30 -6.96 -13.98 3.95
CA SER A 30 -5.53 -14.10 4.20
C SER A 30 -5.12 -13.32 5.46
N ALA A 31 -4.24 -13.93 6.26
CA ALA A 31 -3.65 -13.26 7.41
C ALA A 31 -2.85 -12.03 7.00
N ASP A 32 -2.12 -12.08 5.89
CA ASP A 32 -1.32 -10.96 5.39
C ASP A 32 -2.18 -9.73 5.08
N VAL A 33 -3.37 -9.95 4.54
CA VAL A 33 -4.31 -8.87 4.20
C VAL A 33 -4.87 -8.24 5.48
N ILE A 34 -5.25 -9.04 6.46
CA ILE A 34 -5.72 -8.53 7.77
C ILE A 34 -4.62 -7.73 8.47
N LEU A 35 -3.39 -8.25 8.47
CA LEU A 35 -2.23 -7.55 9.04
C LEU A 35 -1.90 -6.26 8.27
N ASN A 36 -2.08 -6.25 6.96
CA ASN A 36 -1.89 -5.05 6.15
C ASN A 36 -2.94 -3.97 6.46
N ILE A 37 -4.21 -4.35 6.62
CA ILE A 37 -5.28 -3.43 7.03
C ILE A 37 -4.94 -2.80 8.39
N LEU A 38 -4.50 -3.61 9.37
CA LEU A 38 -4.03 -3.10 10.67
C LEU A 38 -2.79 -2.20 10.57
N ALA A 39 -1.86 -2.52 9.67
CA ALA A 39 -0.70 -1.67 9.43
C ALA A 39 -1.11 -0.29 8.89
N ARG A 40 -2.07 -0.24 7.96
CA ARG A 40 -2.61 1.02 7.41
C ARG A 40 -3.32 1.87 8.46
N GLN A 41 -4.02 1.24 9.41
CA GLN A 41 -4.68 1.98 10.51
C GLN A 41 -3.69 2.67 11.46
N ARG A 42 -2.49 2.11 11.62
CA ARG A 42 -1.40 2.70 12.41
C ARG A 42 -0.57 3.73 11.65
N GLU A 43 -0.76 3.81 10.34
CA GLU A 43 0.06 4.65 9.50
C GLU A 43 -0.11 6.12 9.94
N PRO A 44 1.00 6.84 10.19
CA PRO A 44 0.90 8.23 10.60
C PRO A 44 0.19 9.04 9.51
N PRO A 45 -0.41 10.19 9.86
CA PRO A 45 -0.98 11.09 8.87
C PRO A 45 0.03 11.38 7.77
N PRO A 46 -0.41 11.45 6.50
CA PRO A 46 0.49 11.73 5.40
C PRO A 46 1.24 13.04 5.68
N PRO A 47 2.54 13.10 5.35
CA PRO A 47 3.31 14.32 5.55
C PRO A 47 2.68 15.46 4.75
N VAL A 48 2.88 16.69 5.23
CA VAL A 48 2.35 17.89 4.56
C VAL A 48 2.86 17.94 3.13
N THR A 49 1.94 18.12 2.18
CA THR A 49 2.28 18.28 0.76
C THR A 49 3.16 19.50 0.57
N ILE A 50 4.39 19.28 0.11
CA ILE A 50 5.29 20.35 -0.32
C ILE A 50 4.92 20.67 -1.76
N LEU A 51 4.54 21.93 -2.02
CA LEU A 51 4.32 22.39 -3.39
C LEU A 51 5.63 22.30 -4.17
N THR A 52 5.61 21.64 -5.32
CA THR A 52 6.77 21.53 -6.19
C THR A 52 7.24 22.94 -6.60
N PRO A 53 8.49 23.35 -6.25
CA PRO A 53 9.01 24.64 -6.65
C PRO A 53 9.02 24.79 -8.17
N GLU A 54 8.69 25.99 -8.67
CA GLU A 54 8.68 26.28 -10.12
C GLU A 54 10.03 26.00 -10.79
N ALA A 55 11.13 26.21 -10.05
CA ALA A 55 12.48 25.92 -10.50
C ALA A 55 12.71 24.44 -10.89
N LEU A 56 11.91 23.51 -10.34
CA LEU A 56 11.98 22.07 -10.63
C LEU A 56 11.07 21.63 -11.80
N ARG A 57 10.60 22.57 -12.62
CA ARG A 57 9.81 22.24 -13.81
C ARG A 57 10.66 21.46 -14.81
N LEU A 58 10.20 20.25 -15.15
CA LEU A 58 10.86 19.40 -16.13
C LEU A 58 10.91 20.10 -17.50
N ARG A 59 12.10 20.19 -18.08
CA ARG A 59 12.29 20.64 -19.47
C ARG A 59 11.84 19.58 -20.48
N HIS A 60 12.03 18.32 -20.12
CA HIS A 60 11.64 17.17 -20.93
C HIS A 60 10.91 16.18 -20.03
N ALA A 61 9.61 16.03 -20.23
CA ALA A 61 8.84 15.04 -19.49
C ALA A 61 9.19 13.63 -20.00
N PRO A 62 9.34 12.64 -19.11
CA PRO A 62 9.52 11.26 -19.56
C PRO A 62 8.29 10.79 -20.31
N LEU A 63 8.51 10.15 -21.46
CA LEU A 63 7.45 9.45 -22.17
C LEU A 63 7.23 8.10 -21.50
N ALA A 64 5.99 7.81 -21.12
CA ALA A 64 5.57 6.49 -20.64
C ALA A 64 5.44 5.53 -21.84
N ASP A 65 6.57 5.18 -22.44
CA ASP A 65 6.64 4.30 -23.60
C ASP A 65 6.93 2.84 -23.18
N CYS A 66 5.87 2.07 -23.01
CA CYS A 66 5.96 0.64 -22.71
C CYS A 66 6.55 -0.17 -23.87
N SER A 67 6.47 0.32 -25.12
CA SER A 67 6.97 -0.40 -26.29
C SER A 67 8.49 -0.56 -26.27
N ARG A 68 9.20 0.37 -25.62
CA ARG A 68 10.65 0.27 -25.36
C ARG A 68 11.01 -0.95 -24.52
N TYR A 69 10.16 -1.34 -23.57
CA TYR A 69 10.37 -2.57 -22.81
C TYR A 69 10.04 -3.81 -23.63
N ASP A 70 8.99 -3.75 -24.45
CA ASP A 70 8.58 -4.88 -25.30
C ASP A 70 9.61 -5.22 -26.39
N SER A 71 10.37 -4.25 -26.87
CA SER A 71 11.46 -4.48 -27.83
C SER A 71 12.67 -5.14 -27.15
N LEU A 72 13.07 -4.65 -25.97
CA LEU A 72 14.17 -5.24 -25.19
C LEU A 72 13.87 -6.65 -24.71
N ARG A 73 12.61 -6.91 -24.31
CA ARG A 73 12.16 -8.23 -23.83
C ARG A 73 12.14 -9.28 -24.94
N ARG A 74 11.96 -8.88 -26.20
CA ARG A 74 11.85 -9.82 -27.31
C ARG A 74 13.18 -10.48 -27.69
N GLY A 75 14.33 -9.98 -27.22
CA GLY A 75 15.66 -10.50 -27.55
C GLY A 75 15.95 -10.50 -29.06
N PRO A 76 17.21 -10.73 -29.47
CA PRO A 76 17.49 -11.14 -30.85
C PRO A 76 16.93 -12.54 -31.15
#